data_AF-A0A839K5R0-F1
#
_entry.id   AF-A0A839K5R0-F1
#
_cell.length_a   1.000
_cell.length_b   1.000
_cell.length_c   1.000
_cell.angle_alpha   90.00
_cell.angle_beta   90.00
_cell.angle_gamma   90.00
#
_symmetry.space_group_name_H-M   'P 1'
#
loop_
_entity.id
_entity.type
_entity.pdbx_description
1 polymer ?
#
loop_
_entity_poly.entity_id
_entity_poly.type
_entity_poly.pdbx_seq_one_letter_code
_entity_poly.pdbx_strand_id
1 'polypeptide(L)'
;MKRRYDVLHAIVMILFLVIANFINNALVKGILLLVFSAVLTFNTAFQWKDKRDDKFVNKFFYGVLLILDIILVIAAISVIVISIKDAR
;
A
#
# COMPACT_ATOMS: atom_id res chain seq x y z
N MET A 1 -4.27 -11.42 -20.76
CA MET A 1 -3.36 -10.27 -20.53
C MET A 1 -3.42 -9.65 -19.12
N LYS A 2 -4.42 -9.95 -18.25
CA LYS A 2 -4.54 -9.37 -16.88
C LYS A 2 -3.42 -9.75 -15.87
N ARG A 3 -2.82 -10.95 -15.93
CA ARG A 3 -1.76 -11.39 -14.97
C ARG A 3 -0.46 -10.57 -15.01
N ARG A 4 -0.07 -10.03 -16.17
CA ARG A 4 1.19 -9.28 -16.30
C ARG A 4 1.10 -7.92 -15.61
N TYR A 5 -0.09 -7.31 -15.59
CA TYR A 5 -0.34 -6.05 -14.91
C TYR A 5 -0.30 -6.20 -13.39
N ASP A 6 -0.82 -7.30 -12.82
CA ASP A 6 -0.75 -7.54 -11.37
C ASP A 6 0.70 -7.69 -10.87
N VAL A 7 1.53 -8.44 -11.61
CA VAL A 7 2.96 -8.62 -11.27
C VAL A 7 3.72 -7.31 -11.45
N LEU A 8 3.47 -6.56 -12.53
CA LEU A 8 4.10 -5.26 -12.75
C LEU A 8 3.70 -4.27 -11.65
N HIS A 9 2.44 -4.29 -11.22
CA HIS A 9 1.95 -3.43 -10.15
C HIS A 9 2.60 -3.77 -8.80
N ALA A 10 2.75 -5.06 -8.48
CA ALA A 10 3.47 -5.50 -7.29
C ALA A 10 4.96 -5.11 -7.32
N ILE A 11 5.61 -5.19 -8.48
CA ILE A 11 7.00 -4.74 -8.65
C ILE A 11 7.11 -3.22 -8.44
N VAL A 12 6.21 -2.44 -9.03
CA VAL A 12 6.15 -0.98 -8.83
C VAL A 12 5.90 -0.64 -7.36
N MET A 13 5.03 -1.39 -6.68
CA MET A 13 4.79 -1.23 -5.26
C MET A 13 6.03 -1.45 -4.40
N ILE A 14 6.77 -2.53 -4.65
CA ILE A 14 8.02 -2.83 -3.94
C ILE A 14 9.04 -1.73 -4.21
N LEU A 15 9.18 -1.27 -5.45
CA LEU A 15 10.09 -0.18 -5.81
C LEU A 15 9.73 1.11 -5.07
N PHE A 16 8.45 1.43 -4.94
CA PHE A 16 7.96 2.61 -4.23
C PHE A 16 8.25 2.54 -2.73
N LEU A 17 8.05 1.37 -2.11
CA LEU A 17 8.42 1.09 -0.72
C LEU A 17 9.92 1.24 -0.48
N VAL A 18 10.74 0.74 -1.41
CA VAL A 18 12.20 0.87 -1.37
C VAL A 18 12.60 2.35 -1.44
N ILE A 19 12.05 3.12 -2.38
CA ILE A 19 12.32 4.56 -2.50
C ILE A 19 11.89 5.32 -1.24
N ALA A 20 10.70 5.03 -0.72
CA ALA A 20 10.22 5.62 0.53
C ALA A 20 11.16 5.32 1.71
N ASN A 21 11.86 4.17 1.70
CA ASN A 21 12.83 3.83 2.73
C ASN A 21 14.12 4.65 2.66
N PHE A 22 14.48 5.19 1.49
CA PHE A 22 15.63 6.09 1.32
C PHE A 22 15.35 7.55 1.72
N ILE A 23 14.10 7.90 2.04
CA ILE A 23 13.74 9.25 2.50
C ILE A 23 14.09 9.38 3.98
N ASN A 24 15.12 10.18 4.28
CA ASN A 24 15.56 10.48 5.65
C ASN A 24 14.57 11.35 6.44
N ASN A 25 13.63 12.03 5.78
CA ASN A 25 12.61 12.82 6.44
C ASN A 25 11.41 11.93 6.82
N ALA A 26 11.26 11.65 8.11
CA ALA A 26 10.22 10.78 8.64
C ALA A 26 8.80 11.29 8.31
N LEU A 27 8.54 12.60 8.41
CA LEU A 27 7.26 13.21 8.03
C LEU A 27 6.92 12.98 6.56
N VAL A 28 7.87 13.24 5.66
CA VAL A 28 7.69 13.03 4.21
C VAL A 28 7.49 11.55 3.92
N LYS A 29 8.26 10.66 4.55
CA LYS A 29 8.13 9.21 4.43
C LYS A 29 6.72 8.74 4.84
N GLY A 30 6.22 9.20 5.98
CA GLY A 30 4.88 8.85 6.47
C GLY A 30 3.76 9.32 5.53
N ILE A 31 3.83 10.55 5.04
CA ILE A 31 2.86 11.08 4.06
C ILE A 31 2.90 10.27 2.76
N LEU A 32 4.10 9.92 2.27
CA LEU A 32 4.25 9.14 1.04
C LEU A 32 3.64 7.74 1.18
N LEU A 33 3.85 7.09 2.33
CA LEU A 33 3.26 5.79 2.65
C LEU A 33 1.73 5.85 2.72
N LEU A 34 1.16 6.94 3.27
CA LEU A 34 -0.30 7.14 3.29
C LEU A 34 -0.89 7.33 1.89
N VAL A 35 -0.27 8.17 1.05
CA VAL A 35 -0.72 8.39 -0.33
C VAL A 35 -0.65 7.09 -1.13
N PHE A 36 0.45 6.35 -0.96
CA PHE A 36 0.64 5.06 -1.60
C PHE A 36 -0.40 4.03 -1.15
N SER A 37 -0.68 3.95 0.15
CA SER A 37 -1.74 3.12 0.70
C SER A 37 -3.09 3.45 0.08
N ALA A 38 -3.47 4.73 0.01
CA ALA A 38 -4.74 5.14 -0.59
C ALA A 38 -4.87 4.65 -2.04
N VAL A 39 -3.82 4.82 -2.86
CA VAL A 39 -3.80 4.33 -4.26
C VAL A 39 -3.99 2.81 -4.32
N LEU A 40 -3.36 2.08 -3.41
CA LEU A 40 -3.48 0.64 -3.26
C LEU A 40 -4.88 0.21 -2.88
N THR A 41 -5.47 0.83 -1.87
CA THR A 41 -6.84 0.55 -1.44
C THR A 41 -7.80 0.79 -2.60
N PHE A 42 -7.68 1.93 -3.30
CA PHE A 42 -8.53 2.26 -4.44
C PHE A 42 -8.40 1.24 -5.56
N ASN A 43 -7.18 0.88 -5.97
CA ASN A 43 -6.96 -0.11 -7.03
C ASN A 43 -7.48 -1.49 -6.63
N THR A 44 -7.20 -1.92 -5.39
CA THR A 44 -7.64 -3.21 -4.84
C THR A 44 -9.17 -3.27 -4.76
N ALA A 45 -9.82 -2.22 -4.26
CA ALA A 45 -11.28 -2.14 -4.17
C ALA A 45 -11.95 -2.13 -5.57
N PHE A 46 -11.36 -1.42 -6.54
CA PHE A 46 -11.88 -1.37 -7.90
C PHE A 46 -11.80 -2.74 -8.58
N GLN A 47 -10.66 -3.42 -8.44
CA GLN A 47 -10.49 -4.77 -8.98
C GLN A 47 -11.35 -5.81 -8.27
N TRP A 48 -11.57 -5.66 -6.96
CA TRP A 48 -12.45 -6.55 -6.21
C TRP A 48 -13.92 -6.42 -6.66
N LYS A 49 -14.35 -5.20 -7.00
CA LYS A 49 -15.69 -4.93 -7.56
C LYS A 49 -15.86 -5.50 -8.97
N ASP A 50 -14.83 -5.42 -9.81
CA ASP A 50 -14.82 -5.88 -11.21
C ASP A 50 -14.74 -7.42 -11.34
N LYS A 51 -14.05 -8.10 -10.41
CA LYS A 51 -13.81 -9.55 -10.45
C LYS A 51 -14.69 -10.35 -9.47
N ARG A 52 -15.94 -9.92 -9.25
CA ARG A 52 -16.84 -10.58 -8.28
C ARG A 52 -17.16 -12.05 -8.59
N ASP A 53 -16.97 -12.49 -9.84
CA ASP A 53 -17.17 -13.87 -10.30
C ASP A 53 -15.91 -14.76 -10.26
N ASP A 54 -14.75 -14.24 -9.82
CA ASP A 54 -13.51 -15.01 -9.83
C ASP A 54 -13.34 -15.95 -8.62
N LYS A 55 -12.62 -17.06 -8.89
CA LYS A 55 -12.25 -18.14 -7.96
C LYS A 55 -11.83 -17.65 -6.57
N PHE A 56 -12.17 -18.42 -5.52
CA PHE A 56 -11.84 -18.20 -4.11
C PHE A 56 -10.41 -17.67 -3.85
N VAL A 57 -9.43 -18.15 -4.62
CA VAL A 57 -8.03 -17.71 -4.58
C VAL A 57 -7.89 -16.19 -4.76
N ASN A 58 -8.60 -15.57 -5.71
CA ASN A 58 -8.51 -14.13 -5.94
C ASN A 58 -9.08 -13.33 -4.76
N LYS A 59 -10.23 -13.76 -4.20
CA LYS A 59 -10.80 -13.14 -2.99
C LYS A 59 -9.85 -13.22 -1.80
N PHE A 60 -9.18 -14.35 -1.61
CA PHE A 60 -8.19 -14.51 -0.55
C PHE A 60 -6.99 -13.57 -0.75
N PHE A 61 -6.42 -13.50 -1.95
CA PHE A 61 -5.32 -12.59 -2.26
C PHE A 61 -5.68 -11.10 -2.06
N TYR A 62 -6.85 -10.67 -2.51
CA TYR A 62 -7.32 -9.29 -2.28
C TYR A 62 -7.57 -9.00 -0.81
N GLY A 63 -8.06 -9.97 -0.03
CA GLY A 63 -8.17 -9.86 1.42
C GLY A 63 -6.82 -9.70 2.12
N VAL A 64 -5.81 -10.50 1.73
CA VAL A 64 -4.44 -10.38 2.27
C VAL A 64 -3.85 -9.01 1.92
N LEU A 65 -4.05 -8.52 0.69
CA LEU A 65 -3.61 -7.18 0.28
C LEU A 65 -4.23 -6.08 1.15
N LEU A 66 -5.52 -6.16 1.45
CA LEU A 66 -6.18 -5.19 2.34
C LEU A 66 -5.61 -5.22 3.76
N ILE A 67 -5.30 -6.41 4.30
CA ILE A 67 -4.68 -6.53 5.64
C ILE A 67 -3.28 -5.88 5.64
N LEU A 68 -2.47 -6.17 4.62
CA LEU A 68 -1.14 -5.56 4.48
C LEU A 68 -1.23 -4.04 4.34
N ASP A 69 -2.24 -3.54 3.64
CA ASP A 69 -2.49 -2.11 3.47
C ASP A 69 -2.88 -1.45 4.80
N ILE A 70 -3.71 -2.08 5.63
CA ILE A 70 -4.02 -1.60 6.99
C ILE A 70 -2.75 -1.50 7.85
N ILE A 71 -1.89 -2.52 7.81
CA ILE A 71 -0.61 -2.51 8.54
C ILE A 71 0.26 -1.34 8.05
N LEU A 72 0.27 -1.09 6.73
CA LEU A 72 1.00 0.02 6.13
C LEU A 72 0.48 1.37 6.61
N VAL A 73 -0.84 1.57 6.67
CA VAL A 73 -1.46 2.80 7.20
C VAL A 73 -1.05 3.03 8.65
N ILE A 74 -1.13 1.99 9.49
CA ILE A 74 -0.74 2.08 10.91
C ILE A 74 0.74 2.48 11.02
N ALA A 75 1.63 1.82 10.26
CA ALA A 75 3.04 2.16 10.23
C ALA A 75 3.29 3.61 9.78
N ALA A 76 2.57 4.07 8.74
CA ALA A 76 2.68 5.42 8.23
C ALA A 76 2.26 6.46 9.29
N ILE A 77 1.13 6.23 9.97
CA ILE A 77 0.67 7.09 11.07
C ILE A 77 1.68 7.11 12.21
N SER A 78 2.22 5.95 12.62
CA SER A 78 3.24 5.87 13.66
C SER A 78 4.47 6.69 13.32
N VAL A 79 4.96 6.61 12.07
CA VAL A 79 6.11 7.39 11.60
C VAL A 79 5.82 8.90 11.67
N ILE A 80 4.62 9.34 11.27
CA ILE A 80 4.21 10.74 11.36
C ILE A 80 4.17 11.21 12.81
N VAL A 81 3.54 10.44 13.70
CA VAL A 81 3.40 10.79 15.13
C VAL A 81 4.75 10.89 15.80
N ILE A 82 5.65 9.93 15.56
CA ILE A 82 7.02 9.96 16.11
C ILE A 82 7.76 11.19 15.56
N SER A 83 7.67 11.46 14.25
CA SER A 83 8.34 12.60 13.65
C SER A 83 7.85 13.95 14.19
N ILE A 84 6.57 14.08 14.53
CA ILE A 84 6.02 15.29 15.15
C ILE A 84 6.48 15.41 16.60
N LYS A 85 6.57 14.29 17.33
CA LYS A 85 7.03 14.26 18.72
C LYS A 85 8.51 14.61 18.85
N ASP A 86 9.36 14.15 17.93
CA ASP A 86 10.80 14.47 17.92
C ASP A 86 11.09 15.91 17.48
N ALA A 87 10.17 16.55 16.76
CA ALA A 87 10.33 17.94 16.30
C ALA A 87 9.95 18.99 17.37
N ARG A 88 9.47 18.56 18.54
CA ARG A 88 8.96 19.42 19.62
C ARG A 88 9.82 19.32 20.87
#